data_AF-A0A3B9MNP9-F1
#
_entry.id   AF-A0A3B9MNP9-F1
#
_cell.length_a   1.000
_cell.length_b   1.000
_cell.length_c   1.000
_cell.angle_alpha   90.00
_cell.angle_beta   90.00
_cell.angle_gamma   90.00
#
_symmetry.space_group_name_H-M   'P 1'
#
loop_
_entity.id
_entity.type
_entity.pdbx_description
1 polymer ?
#
loop_
_entity_poly.entity_id
_entity_poly.type
_entity_poly.pdbx_seq_one_letter_code
_entity_poly.pdbx_strand_id
1 'polypeptide(L)'
;MFNKLDYTMVVVSDMDRSVSFYRDPLGIPMKFQSPDWTEFLTGTTTLALHGGGVAAKAPPAGDPTKQAGSCSIGFNVDDVDKTYEELKAKGIRFVMPPTQRE
;
A
#
# COMPACT_ATOMS: atom_id res chain seq x y z
N MET A 1 2.73 16.04 -23.24
CA MET A 1 1.41 15.37 -23.26
C MET A 1 1.52 14.11 -22.40
N PHE A 2 0.54 13.82 -21.52
CA PHE A 2 0.56 12.66 -20.61
C PHE A 2 0.21 11.35 -21.36
N ASN A 3 0.83 10.20 -21.00
CA ASN A 3 0.61 8.92 -21.69
C ASN A 3 0.20 7.73 -20.78
N LYS A 4 0.85 7.55 -19.63
CA LYS A 4 0.58 6.50 -18.63
C LYS A 4 1.02 6.96 -17.25
N LEU A 5 0.43 6.37 -16.20
CA LEU A 5 0.88 6.58 -14.83
C LEU A 5 2.14 5.75 -14.57
N ASP A 6 3.23 6.42 -14.18
CA ASP A 6 4.51 5.75 -13.93
C ASP A 6 4.56 5.15 -12.52
N TYR A 7 4.16 5.93 -11.51
CA TYR A 7 4.09 5.45 -10.13
C TYR A 7 2.96 6.11 -9.34
N THR A 8 2.53 5.43 -8.29
CA THR A 8 1.81 6.01 -7.16
C THR A 8 2.64 5.83 -5.90
N MET A 9 2.53 6.74 -4.95
CA MET A 9 3.36 6.75 -3.75
C MET A 9 2.50 6.81 -2.48
N VAL A 10 2.84 6.00 -1.50
CA VAL A 10 2.26 6.02 -0.15
C VAL A 10 3.31 6.50 0.84
N VAL A 11 2.98 7.56 1.58
CA VAL A 11 3.79 7.99 2.72
C VAL A 11 3.56 7.01 3.88
N VAL A 12 4.63 6.50 4.47
CA VAL A 12 4.61 5.50 5.55
C VAL A 12 5.33 6.01 6.79
N SER A 13 4.84 5.62 7.96
CA SER A 13 5.43 6.00 9.26
C SER A 13 6.53 5.05 9.72
N ASP A 14 6.68 3.91 9.06
CA ASP A 14 7.53 2.79 9.46
C ASP A 14 7.82 1.98 8.19
N MET A 15 9.03 2.11 7.65
CA MET A 15 9.39 1.51 6.38
C MET A 15 9.39 -0.01 6.48
N ASP A 16 10.12 -0.59 7.43
CA ASP A 16 10.28 -2.04 7.57
C ASP A 16 8.93 -2.75 7.74
N ARG A 17 8.05 -2.23 8.61
CA ARG A 17 6.71 -2.78 8.77
C ARG A 17 5.90 -2.71 7.48
N SER A 18 6.00 -1.60 6.75
CA SER A 18 5.25 -1.40 5.51
C SER A 18 5.78 -2.30 4.39
N VAL A 19 7.10 -2.43 4.27
CA VAL A 19 7.71 -3.34 3.29
C VAL A 19 7.27 -4.78 3.54
N SER A 20 7.33 -5.25 4.80
CA SER A 20 6.86 -6.58 5.14
C SER A 20 5.38 -6.78 4.82
N PHE A 21 4.52 -5.77 5.01
CA PHE A 21 3.10 -5.87 4.64
C PHE A 21 2.87 -6.06 3.14
N TYR A 22 3.54 -5.28 2.28
CA TYR A 22 3.33 -5.40 0.83
C TYR A 22 4.03 -6.64 0.24
N ARG A 23 5.18 -7.04 0.79
CA ARG A 23 5.96 -8.19 0.31
C ARG A 23 5.38 -9.52 0.78
N ASP A 24 5.07 -9.66 2.07
CA ASP A 24 4.89 -10.99 2.69
C ASP A 24 3.45 -11.51 2.55
N PRO A 25 2.41 -10.88 3.15
CA PRO A 25 1.05 -11.37 3.01
C PRO A 25 0.46 -11.10 1.62
N LEU A 26 0.73 -9.92 1.05
CA LEU A 26 0.23 -9.52 -0.27
C LEU A 26 1.04 -10.12 -1.43
N GLY A 27 2.27 -10.57 -1.18
CA GLY A 27 3.09 -11.27 -2.18
C GLY A 27 3.59 -10.38 -3.31
N ILE A 28 3.58 -9.05 -3.16
CA ILE A 28 3.97 -8.15 -4.26
C ILE A 28 5.49 -8.17 -4.40
N PRO A 29 6.04 -8.46 -5.59
CA PRO A 29 7.48 -8.49 -5.79
C PRO A 29 8.11 -7.12 -5.56
N MET A 30 9.24 -7.07 -4.85
CA MET A 30 10.01 -5.85 -4.69
C MET A 30 10.82 -5.54 -5.95
N LYS A 31 10.92 -4.26 -6.27
CA LYS A 31 11.76 -3.73 -7.35
C LYS A 31 13.04 -3.11 -6.80
N PHE A 32 12.92 -2.36 -5.71
CA PHE A 32 14.03 -1.61 -5.09
C PHE A 32 13.68 -1.32 -3.63
N GLN A 33 14.66 -1.26 -2.74
CA GLN A 33 14.46 -0.92 -1.32
C GLN A 33 15.62 -0.07 -0.80
N SER A 34 15.27 0.98 -0.05
CA SER A 34 16.16 1.83 0.73
C SER A 34 15.42 2.33 1.98
N PRO A 35 16.13 2.91 2.97
CA PRO A 35 15.49 3.38 4.21
C PRO A 35 14.35 4.40 3.98
N ASP A 36 14.49 5.29 3.00
CA ASP A 36 13.54 6.38 2.76
C ASP A 36 12.64 6.13 1.54
N TRP A 37 12.99 5.17 0.68
CA TRP A 37 12.26 4.88 -0.57
C TRP A 37 12.26 3.39 -0.91
N THR A 38 11.08 2.82 -1.15
CA THR A 38 10.93 1.42 -1.60
C THR A 38 9.94 1.33 -2.75
N GLU A 39 10.19 0.44 -3.71
CA GLU A 39 9.34 0.23 -4.89
C GLU A 39 8.92 -1.23 -5.04
N PHE A 40 7.68 -1.43 -5.47
CA PHE A 40 7.07 -2.71 -5.76
C PHE A 40 6.63 -2.81 -7.22
N LEU A 41 6.70 -4.03 -7.76
CA LEU A 41 6.26 -4.36 -9.11
C LEU A 41 4.77 -4.67 -9.12
N THR A 42 3.99 -3.79 -9.74
CA THR A 42 2.52 -3.92 -9.88
C THR A 42 2.07 -3.87 -11.35
N GLY A 43 2.92 -4.38 -12.26
CA GLY A 43 2.70 -4.33 -13.70
C GLY A 43 3.36 -3.11 -14.33
N THR A 44 2.59 -2.28 -15.04
CA THR A 44 3.11 -1.10 -15.76
C THR A 44 3.31 0.13 -14.88
N THR A 45 2.63 0.20 -13.75
CA THR A 45 2.74 1.27 -12.75
C THR A 45 3.50 0.72 -11.53
N THR A 46 4.39 1.53 -10.96
CA THR A 46 5.13 1.21 -9.73
C THR A 46 4.33 1.66 -8.50
N LEU A 47 4.26 0.80 -7.47
CA LEU A 47 3.87 1.23 -6.14
C LEU A 47 5.13 1.61 -5.35
N ALA A 48 5.23 2.88 -4.95
CA ALA A 48 6.32 3.38 -4.12
C ALA A 48 5.87 3.63 -2.68
N LEU A 49 6.78 3.40 -1.73
CA LEU A 49 6.67 3.83 -0.34
C LEU A 49 7.71 4.91 -0.07
N HIS A 50 7.29 5.99 0.59
CA HIS A 50 8.16 7.06 1.04
C HIS A 50 8.13 7.16 2.57
N GLY A 51 9.30 7.16 3.19
CA GLY A 51 9.45 7.26 4.65
C GLY A 51 9.09 8.65 5.21
N GLY A 52 9.20 8.82 6.53
CA GLY A 52 9.01 10.13 7.19
C GLY A 52 7.55 10.53 7.45
N GLY A 53 6.61 9.60 7.32
CA GLY A 53 5.20 9.82 7.64
C GLY A 53 4.92 9.90 9.14
N VAL A 54 3.90 10.68 9.51
CA VAL A 54 3.36 10.73 10.87
C VAL A 54 2.19 9.76 10.97
N ALA A 55 2.20 8.88 11.98
CA ALA A 55 1.13 7.92 12.20
C ALA A 55 -0.21 8.63 12.48
N ALA A 56 -1.31 8.12 11.94
CA ALA A 56 -2.65 8.72 11.99
C ALA A 56 -3.23 9.03 13.39
N LYS A 57 -2.57 8.59 14.46
CA LYS A 57 -2.94 8.92 15.84
C LYS A 57 -2.37 10.27 16.32
N ALA A 58 -1.48 10.89 15.54
CA ALA A 58 -0.97 12.23 15.78
C ALA A 58 -1.35 13.11 14.59
N PRO A 59 -2.04 14.25 14.80
CA PRO A 59 -2.19 15.23 13.73
C PRO A 59 -0.78 15.63 13.28
N PRO A 60 -0.46 15.60 11.98
CA PRO A 60 0.82 16.08 11.52
C PRO A 60 0.95 17.55 11.94
N ALA A 61 2.13 17.95 12.41
CA ALA A 61 2.40 19.28 12.94
C ALA A 61 2.31 20.36 11.82
N GLY A 62 1.10 20.65 11.37
CA GLY A 62 0.78 21.64 10.34
C GLY A 62 0.90 21.18 8.89
N ASP A 63 1.47 20.00 8.59
CA ASP A 63 1.67 19.53 7.20
C ASP A 63 0.86 18.25 6.90
N PRO A 64 -0.34 18.36 6.31
CA PRO A 64 -1.20 17.22 6.01
C PRO A 64 -0.58 16.23 5.01
N THR A 65 0.43 16.64 4.23
CA THR A 65 1.10 15.76 3.26
C THR A 65 1.93 14.67 3.93
N LYS A 66 2.31 14.87 5.20
CA LYS A 66 3.05 13.88 6.00
C LYS A 66 2.16 12.83 6.65
N GLN A 67 0.84 12.90 6.46
CA GLN A 67 -0.07 11.91 7.02
C GLN A 67 0.17 10.55 6.36
N ALA A 68 0.69 9.59 7.14
CA ALA A 68 0.91 8.23 6.66
C ALA A 68 -0.43 7.56 6.30
N GLY A 69 -0.43 6.78 5.22
CA GLY A 69 -1.60 6.00 4.78
C GLY A 69 -2.78 6.85 4.27
N SER A 70 -2.55 8.09 3.85
CA SER A 70 -3.59 9.00 3.33
C SER A 70 -4.07 8.69 1.90
N CYS A 71 -3.45 7.71 1.23
CA CYS A 71 -3.82 7.25 -0.11
C CYS A 71 -4.65 5.96 -0.03
N SER A 72 -5.63 5.82 -0.93
CA SER A 72 -6.33 4.55 -1.18
C SER A 72 -5.86 3.95 -2.51
N ILE A 73 -5.52 2.67 -2.49
CA ILE A 73 -5.04 1.92 -3.67
C ILE A 73 -5.98 0.73 -3.90
N GLY A 74 -6.40 0.55 -5.16
CA GLY A 74 -7.12 -0.63 -5.60
C GLY A 74 -6.20 -1.57 -6.39
N PHE A 75 -6.32 -2.87 -6.13
CA PHE A 75 -5.65 -3.92 -6.90
C PHE A 75 -6.71 -4.76 -7.60
N ASN A 76 -6.48 -5.08 -8.87
CA ASN A 76 -7.25 -6.12 -9.54
C ASN A 76 -6.74 -7.49 -9.09
N VAL A 77 -7.66 -8.40 -8.83
CA VAL A 77 -7.40 -9.80 -8.51
C VAL A 77 -8.37 -10.67 -9.29
N ASP A 78 -7.98 -11.90 -9.58
CA ASP A 78 -8.81 -12.81 -10.38
C ASP A 78 -10.10 -13.20 -9.65
N ASP A 79 -10.03 -13.35 -8.32
CA ASP A 79 -11.15 -13.73 -7.45
C ASP A 79 -11.03 -13.00 -6.11
N VAL A 80 -11.98 -12.09 -5.85
CA VAL A 80 -11.99 -11.23 -4.66
C VAL A 80 -12.29 -12.04 -3.40
N ASP A 81 -13.22 -12.99 -3.46
CA ASP A 81 -13.63 -13.81 -2.31
C ASP A 81 -12.51 -14.76 -1.89
N LYS A 82 -11.86 -15.41 -2.87
CA LYS A 82 -10.70 -16.25 -2.62
C LYS A 82 -9.54 -15.46 -2.02
N THR A 83 -9.22 -14.29 -2.61
CA THR A 83 -8.15 -13.42 -2.11
C THR A 83 -8.44 -12.96 -0.68
N TYR A 84 -9.69 -12.62 -0.37
CA TYR A 84 -10.11 -12.22 0.97
C TYR A 84 -9.85 -13.32 2.00
N GLU A 85 -10.29 -14.56 1.74
CA GLU A 85 -10.10 -15.67 2.69
C GLU A 85 -8.61 -16.03 2.86
N GLU A 86 -7.81 -16.01 1.79
CA GLU A 86 -6.36 -16.26 1.88
C GLU A 86 -5.64 -15.19 2.72
N LEU A 87 -5.91 -13.91 2.49
CA LEU A 87 -5.29 -12.82 3.25
C LEU A 87 -5.77 -12.80 4.71
N LYS A 88 -7.05 -13.11 4.95
CA LYS A 88 -7.60 -13.24 6.29
C LYS A 88 -6.95 -14.38 7.06
N ALA A 89 -6.72 -15.53 6.42
CA ALA A 89 -5.98 -16.65 7.01
C ALA A 89 -4.52 -16.29 7.35
N LYS A 90 -3.91 -15.35 6.59
CA LYS A 90 -2.60 -14.76 6.88
C LYS A 90 -2.63 -13.69 7.99
N GLY A 91 -3.78 -13.44 8.62
CA GLY A 91 -3.94 -12.48 9.71
C GLY A 91 -4.12 -11.03 9.27
N ILE A 92 -4.40 -10.77 7.98
CA ILE A 92 -4.66 -9.40 7.50
C ILE A 92 -6.00 -8.91 8.05
N ARG A 93 -5.98 -7.69 8.59
CA ARG A 93 -7.18 -7.01 9.05
C ARG A 93 -7.93 -6.39 7.88
N PHE A 94 -9.18 -6.81 7.71
CA PHE A 94 -10.13 -6.17 6.80
C PHE A 94 -11.05 -5.20 7.54
N VAL A 95 -11.43 -4.10 6.88
CA VAL A 95 -12.41 -3.14 7.42
C VAL A 95 -13.85 -3.56 7.14
N MET A 96 -14.09 -4.29 6.05
CA MET A 96 -15.36 -4.95 5.72
C MET A 96 -15.08 -6.19 4.86
N PRO A 97 -15.97 -7.21 4.86
CA PRO A 97 -15.89 -8.31 3.91
C PRO A 97 -16.20 -7.85 2.46
N PRO A 98 -15.84 -8.65 1.44
CA PRO A 98 -16.24 -8.39 0.06
C PRO A 98 -17.74 -8.10 -0.02
N THR A 99 -18.08 -6.99 -0.68
CA THR A 99 -19.45 -6.52 -0.82
C THR A 99 -19.61 -6.01 -2.23
N GLN A 100 -20.59 -6.52 -2.96
CA GLN A 100 -20.92 -6.01 -4.28
C GLN A 100 -21.52 -4.61 -4.12
N ARG A 101 -20.98 -3.65 -4.87
CA ARG A 101 -21.52 -2.29 -4.93
C ARG A 101 -22.19 -2.11 -6.28
N GLU A 102 -23.42 -1.59 -6.25
CA GLU A 102 -24.18 -1.18 -7.44
C GLU A 102 -23.64 0.14 -8.03
#